data_AF-A0A9P6ZLC7-F1
#
_entry.id   AF-A0A9P6ZLC7-F1
#
_cell.length_a   1.000
_cell.length_b   1.000
_cell.length_c   1.000
_cell.angle_alpha   90.00
_cell.angle_beta   90.00
_cell.angle_gamma   90.00
#
_symmetry.space_group_name_H-M   'P 1'
#
loop_
_entity.id
_entity.type
_entity.pdbx_description
1 polymer ?
#
loop_
_entity_poly.entity_id
_entity_poly.type
_entity_poly.pdbx_seq_one_letter_code
_entity_poly.pdbx_strand_id
1 'polypeptide(L)'
;ARSLYRWLFSIISSSPNPPTLSHIKAHTNSSSLPAQANALVDSSARDSHKLLIRPYPVPPATFTLDTFSLYSSTAKFVESPIPSLLTYLLSHSAAADPTFHPHSTLALHLYDSHAPPEHPYVRTPYAYSALVQLYARSRQLDTASVCFTRLGNTSSWCRFGCECLETPHHLFVECHQFCGNAQ
;
A
#
# COMPACT_ATOMS: atom_id res chain seq x y z
N ALA A 1 2.96 18.47 -6.33
CA ALA A 1 3.56 18.90 -5.05
C ALA A 1 2.51 19.13 -3.94
N ARG A 2 1.42 19.88 -4.17
CA ARG A 2 0.33 20.04 -3.17
C ARG A 2 -0.30 18.72 -2.70
N SER A 3 -0.44 17.73 -3.58
CA SER A 3 -0.85 16.35 -3.24
C SER A 3 0.06 15.68 -2.20
N LEU A 4 1.36 15.92 -2.26
CA LEU A 4 2.36 15.37 -1.33
C LEU A 4 2.23 16.02 0.05
N TYR A 5 1.99 17.33 0.10
CA TYR A 5 1.68 18.03 1.34
C TYR A 5 0.31 17.63 1.91
N ARG A 6 -0.72 17.48 1.07
CA ARG A 6 -2.03 16.96 1.50
C ARG A 6 -1.92 15.55 2.07
N TRP A 7 -1.15 14.68 1.42
CA TRP A 7 -0.85 13.34 1.93
C TRP A 7 -0.10 13.40 3.26
N LEU A 8 0.94 14.22 3.38
CA LEU A 8 1.68 14.42 4.63
C LEU A 8 0.78 14.94 5.75
N PHE A 9 -0.02 15.97 5.48
CA PHE A 9 -0.98 16.52 6.46
C PHE A 9 -2.07 15.51 6.82
N SER A 10 -2.55 14.72 5.87
CA SER A 10 -3.51 13.65 6.12
C SER A 10 -2.94 12.57 7.05
N ILE A 11 -1.67 12.20 6.88
CA ILE A 11 -0.98 11.27 7.79
C ILE A 11 -0.87 11.87 9.18
N ILE A 12 -0.45 13.13 9.29
CA ILE A 12 -0.31 13.81 10.57
C ILE A 12 -1.67 13.91 11.27
N SER A 13 -2.74 14.26 10.55
CA SER A 13 -4.09 14.43 11.11
C SER A 13 -4.79 13.12 11.45
N SER A 14 -4.42 12.01 10.81
CA SER A 14 -5.00 10.69 11.09
C SER A 14 -4.22 9.88 12.13
N SER A 15 -3.01 10.33 12.50
CA SER A 15 -2.22 9.66 13.53
C SER A 15 -2.81 9.90 14.92
N PRO A 16 -3.04 8.85 15.73
CA PRO A 16 -3.45 9.02 17.13
C PRO A 16 -2.39 9.73 17.98
N ASN A 17 -1.13 9.69 17.57
CA ASN A 17 -0.01 10.42 18.17
C ASN A 17 0.78 11.15 17.06
N PRO A 18 0.39 12.38 16.68
CA PRO A 18 1.06 13.11 15.62
C PRO A 18 2.51 13.46 16.03
N PRO A 19 3.49 13.30 15.13
CA PRO A 19 4.87 13.64 15.43
C PRO A 19 5.02 15.16 15.62
N THR A 20 5.81 15.57 16.61
CA THR A 20 6.14 16.99 16.81
C THR A 20 7.10 17.45 15.72
N LEU A 21 6.65 18.37 14.88
CA LEU A 21 7.50 18.97 13.84
C LEU A 21 8.52 19.90 14.50
N SER A 22 9.80 19.57 14.37
CA SER A 22 10.91 20.40 14.84
C SER A 22 11.88 20.68 13.71
N HIS A 23 12.35 21.93 13.63
CA HIS A 23 13.36 22.32 12.67
C HIS A 23 14.75 22.10 13.27
N ILE A 24 15.56 21.27 12.59
CA ILE A 24 16.94 20.98 12.99
C ILE A 24 17.87 21.72 12.03
N LYS A 25 18.78 22.54 12.57
CA LYS A 25 19.74 23.28 11.77
C LYS A 25 20.74 22.31 11.12
N ALA A 26 20.79 22.32 9.79
CA ALA A 26 21.75 21.55 9.00
C ALA A 26 23.18 22.13 9.09
N HIS A 27 24.18 21.31 8.72
CA HIS A 27 25.59 21.69 8.65
C HIS A 27 26.13 22.31 9.94
N THR A 28 25.81 21.68 11.07
CA THR A 28 26.37 22.06 12.38
C THR A 28 27.38 21.00 12.83
N ASN A 29 28.38 21.41 13.62
CA ASN A 29 29.31 20.49 14.28
C ASN A 29 28.72 19.90 15.59
N SER A 30 27.38 19.91 15.72
CA SER A 30 26.70 19.43 16.91
C SER A 30 26.68 17.91 16.94
N SER A 31 27.03 17.34 18.09
CA SER A 31 26.95 15.89 18.35
C SER A 31 25.63 15.47 18.97
N SER A 32 24.63 16.36 19.07
CA SER A 32 23.31 15.99 19.59
C SER A 32 22.63 14.95 18.70
N LEU A 33 21.81 14.07 19.30
CA LEU A 33 21.09 13.02 18.58
C LEU A 33 20.30 13.54 17.36
N PRO A 34 19.55 14.68 17.45
CA PRO A 34 18.86 15.23 16.29
C PRO A 34 19.82 15.71 15.19
N ALA A 35 20.97 16.27 15.55
CA ALA A 35 21.96 16.73 14.58
C ALA A 35 22.63 15.56 13.85
N GLN A 36 22.95 14.48 14.55
CA GLN A 36 23.48 13.25 13.95
C GLN A 36 22.45 12.59 13.01
N ALA A 37 21.20 12.49 13.43
CA ALA A 37 20.13 11.97 12.59
C ALA A 37 19.94 12.80 11.31
N ASN A 38 19.95 14.13 11.44
CA ASN A 38 19.87 15.03 10.28
C ASN A 38 21.06 14.88 9.32
N ALA A 39 22.28 14.71 9.84
CA ALA A 39 23.47 14.47 9.04
C ALA A 39 23.41 13.15 8.27
N LEU A 40 22.86 12.10 8.89
CA LEU A 40 22.67 10.79 8.26
C LEU A 40 21.61 10.84 7.14
N VAL A 41 20.51 11.57 7.36
CA VAL A 41 19.48 11.75 6.33
C VAL A 41 20.04 12.56 5.15
N ASP A 42 20.81 13.62 5.42
CA ASP A 42 21.46 14.44 4.39
C ASP A 42 22.47 13.63 3.55
N SER A 43 23.29 12.78 4.19
CA SER A 43 24.21 11.91 3.47
C SER A 43 23.47 10.88 2.60
N SER A 44 22.40 10.29 3.13
CA SER A 44 21.58 9.32 2.39
C SER A 44 20.88 9.95 1.18
N ALA A 45 20.36 11.17 1.33
CA ALA A 45 19.77 11.93 0.22
C ALA A 45 20.82 12.25 -0.85
N ARG A 46 22.02 12.69 -0.43
CA ARG A 46 23.15 12.95 -1.32
C ARG A 46 23.59 11.71 -2.09
N ASP A 47 23.68 10.56 -1.44
CA ASP A 47 24.04 9.30 -2.11
C ASP A 47 22.94 8.83 -3.07
N SER A 48 21.67 9.08 -2.74
CA SER A 48 20.55 8.79 -3.64
C SER A 48 20.60 9.60 -4.94
N HIS A 49 21.16 10.82 -4.92
CA HIS A 49 21.39 11.61 -6.14
C HIS A 49 22.47 11.01 -7.07
N LYS A 50 23.29 10.07 -6.60
CA LYS A 50 24.25 9.34 -7.44
C LYS A 50 23.61 8.19 -8.22
N LEU A 51 22.37 7.80 -7.86
CA LEU A 51 21.63 6.82 -8.63
C LEU A 51 21.28 7.43 -9.99
N LEU A 52 21.63 6.75 -11.08
CA LEU A 52 21.30 7.14 -12.47
C LEU A 52 19.79 7.09 -12.78
N ILE A 53 18.97 6.81 -11.77
CA ILE A 53 17.52 6.87 -11.87
C ILE A 53 17.16 8.36 -11.87
N ARG A 54 16.87 8.90 -13.05
CA ARG A 54 16.36 10.27 -13.17
C ARG A 54 15.05 10.35 -12.38
N PRO A 55 14.99 11.09 -11.26
CA PRO A 55 13.75 11.23 -10.53
C PRO A 55 12.72 11.85 -11.46
N TYR A 56 11.47 11.37 -11.38
CA TYR A 56 10.39 11.97 -12.14
C TYR A 56 10.35 13.46 -11.78
N PRO A 57 10.38 14.40 -12.74
CA PRO A 57 10.39 15.82 -12.44
C PRO A 57 9.11 16.16 -11.68
N VAL A 58 9.26 16.40 -10.37
CA VAL A 58 8.15 16.86 -9.54
C VAL A 58 8.05 18.37 -9.75
N PRO A 59 6.92 18.90 -10.25
CA PRO A 59 6.77 20.33 -10.40
C PRO A 59 6.93 21.01 -9.03
N PRO A 60 7.53 22.22 -8.98
CA PRO A 60 7.73 22.95 -7.73
C PRO A 60 6.40 23.12 -7.00
N ALA A 61 6.47 23.18 -5.66
CA ALA A 61 5.30 23.40 -4.83
C ALA A 61 4.66 24.75 -5.14
N THR A 62 3.60 24.76 -5.93
CA THR A 62 2.75 25.92 -6.14
C THR A 62 1.78 26.02 -4.97
N PHE A 63 1.96 27.03 -4.12
CA PHE A 63 0.99 27.36 -3.07
C PHE A 63 -0.26 28.06 -3.64
N THR A 64 -0.16 28.56 -4.87
CA THR A 64 -1.26 29.16 -5.62
C THR A 64 -1.95 28.11 -6.49
N LEU A 65 -3.27 28.27 -6.64
CA LEU A 65 -4.06 27.55 -7.62
C LEU A 65 -4.08 28.37 -8.92
N ASP A 66 -4.16 27.72 -10.07
CA ASP A 66 -4.40 28.43 -11.32
C ASP A 66 -5.75 29.17 -11.25
N THR A 67 -5.83 30.32 -11.92
CA THR A 67 -7.02 31.20 -11.93
C THR A 67 -8.32 30.47 -12.31
N PHE A 68 -8.20 29.40 -13.09
CA PHE A 68 -9.33 28.57 -13.55
C PHE A 68 -9.30 27.15 -12.98
N SER A 69 -8.85 26.98 -11.73
CA SER A 69 -8.85 25.68 -11.06
C SER A 69 -10.28 25.19 -10.83
N LEU A 70 -10.57 23.99 -11.34
CA LEU A 70 -11.88 23.38 -11.18
C LEU A 70 -12.13 23.02 -9.70
N TYR A 71 -13.36 23.28 -9.26
CA TYR A 71 -13.82 22.95 -7.91
C TYR A 71 -15.01 21.99 -7.99
N SER A 72 -14.97 20.94 -7.17
CA SER A 72 -16.11 20.04 -6.92
C SER A 72 -16.46 20.11 -5.43
N SER A 73 -17.75 20.05 -5.08
CA SER A 73 -18.19 19.95 -3.68
C SER A 73 -17.61 18.71 -2.98
N THR A 74 -17.46 17.62 -3.73
CA THR A 74 -16.97 16.31 -3.29
C THR A 74 -15.45 16.24 -3.27
N ALA A 75 -14.78 16.61 -4.38
CA ALA A 75 -13.32 16.46 -4.53
C ALA A 75 -12.52 17.73 -4.18
N LYS A 76 -13.21 18.82 -3.80
CA LYS A 76 -12.64 20.16 -3.62
C LYS A 76 -11.91 20.62 -4.88
N PHE A 77 -10.81 21.35 -4.74
CA PHE A 77 -10.02 21.80 -5.87
C PHE A 77 -9.32 20.63 -6.56
N VAL A 78 -9.60 20.50 -7.85
CA VAL A 78 -9.05 19.48 -8.75
C VAL A 78 -7.64 19.90 -9.15
N GLU A 79 -6.65 19.21 -8.59
CA GLU A 79 -5.22 19.49 -8.82
C GLU A 79 -4.60 18.62 -9.92
N SER A 80 -5.34 17.61 -10.39
CA SER A 80 -4.92 16.72 -11.48
C SER A 80 -5.45 17.21 -12.83
N PRO A 81 -4.80 16.87 -13.95
CA PRO A 81 -5.39 17.04 -15.28
C PRO A 81 -6.81 16.44 -15.32
N ILE A 82 -7.73 17.14 -15.98
CA ILE A 82 -9.13 16.71 -16.11
C ILE A 82 -9.25 15.25 -16.57
N PRO A 83 -8.49 14.76 -17.57
CA PRO A 83 -8.57 13.37 -17.99
C PRO A 83 -8.24 12.40 -16.85
N SER A 84 -7.21 12.68 -16.04
CA SER A 84 -6.82 11.84 -14.92
C SER A 84 -7.89 11.81 -13.82
N LEU A 85 -8.54 12.95 -13.54
CA LEU A 85 -9.66 12.99 -12.62
C LEU A 85 -10.83 12.14 -13.15
N LEU A 86 -11.19 12.30 -14.42
CA LEU A 86 -12.27 11.53 -15.03
C LEU A 86 -11.99 10.04 -15.00
N THR A 87 -10.78 9.61 -15.37
CA THR A 87 -10.38 8.20 -15.26
C THR A 87 -10.49 7.70 -13.83
N TYR A 88 -10.01 8.47 -12.85
CA TYR A 88 -10.14 8.11 -11.43
C TYR A 88 -11.61 7.95 -11.04
N LEU A 89 -12.46 8.95 -11.31
CA LEU A 89 -13.88 8.93 -10.95
C LEU A 89 -14.64 7.78 -11.62
N LEU A 90 -14.38 7.52 -12.91
CA LEU A 90 -14.97 6.41 -13.64
C LEU A 90 -14.52 5.06 -13.10
N SER A 91 -13.23 4.91 -12.79
CA SER A 91 -12.72 3.67 -12.19
C SER A 91 -13.29 3.42 -10.79
N HIS A 92 -13.47 4.49 -10.01
CA HIS A 92 -14.03 4.42 -8.68
C HIS A 92 -15.53 4.12 -8.72
N SER A 93 -16.28 4.71 -9.65
CA SER A 93 -17.70 4.39 -9.82
C SER A 93 -17.91 2.98 -10.33
N ALA A 94 -17.06 2.51 -11.27
CA ALA A 94 -17.09 1.13 -11.74
C ALA A 94 -16.76 0.15 -10.61
N ALA A 95 -15.75 0.43 -9.79
CA ALA A 95 -15.38 -0.42 -8.66
C ALA A 95 -16.42 -0.41 -7.52
N ALA A 96 -17.14 0.70 -7.34
CA ALA A 96 -18.20 0.84 -6.35
C ALA A 96 -19.56 0.29 -6.81
N ASP A 97 -19.69 -0.06 -8.11
CA ASP A 97 -20.90 -0.66 -8.64
C ASP A 97 -21.07 -2.07 -8.04
N PRO A 98 -22.16 -2.34 -7.30
CA PRO A 98 -22.39 -3.66 -6.72
C PRO A 98 -22.55 -4.76 -7.78
N THR A 99 -22.81 -4.43 -9.05
CA THR A 99 -22.84 -5.39 -10.17
C THR A 99 -21.45 -5.65 -10.77
N PHE A 100 -20.46 -4.81 -10.44
CA PHE A 100 -19.06 -5.02 -10.81
C PHE A 100 -18.47 -6.10 -9.90
N HIS A 101 -18.62 -7.36 -10.32
CA HIS A 101 -18.02 -8.50 -9.67
C HIS A 101 -16.67 -8.80 -10.35
N PRO A 102 -15.53 -8.69 -9.63
CA PRO A 102 -14.25 -9.16 -10.16
C PRO A 102 -14.31 -10.62 -10.61
N HIS A 103 -15.20 -11.43 -10.03
CA HIS A 103 -15.43 -12.82 -10.42
C HIS A 103 -15.98 -13.02 -11.84
N SER A 104 -16.54 -12.00 -12.50
CA SER A 104 -16.98 -12.09 -13.91
C SER A 104 -15.91 -11.66 -14.92
N THR A 105 -14.89 -10.92 -14.47
CA THR A 105 -13.77 -10.43 -15.30
C THR A 105 -12.47 -11.21 -15.07
N LEU A 106 -12.35 -11.93 -13.96
CA LEU A 106 -11.31 -12.93 -13.78
C LEU A 106 -11.66 -14.15 -14.62
N ALA A 107 -10.90 -14.35 -15.70
CA ALA A 107 -10.91 -15.56 -16.48
C ALA A 107 -10.43 -16.73 -15.61
N LEU A 108 -11.34 -17.33 -14.82
CA LEU A 108 -11.05 -18.42 -13.89
C LEU A 108 -10.36 -19.62 -14.58
N HIS A 109 -10.59 -19.79 -15.88
CA HIS A 109 -9.92 -20.80 -16.71
C HIS A 109 -8.41 -20.58 -16.90
N LEU A 110 -7.89 -19.37 -16.65
CA LEU A 110 -6.46 -19.05 -16.69
C LEU A 110 -5.77 -19.30 -15.35
N TYR A 111 -6.55 -19.53 -14.29
CA TYR A 111 -6.01 -19.87 -12.98
C TYR A 111 -5.74 -21.36 -12.91
N ASP A 112 -4.71 -21.71 -12.14
CA ASP A 112 -4.36 -23.10 -11.89
C ASP A 112 -5.52 -23.82 -11.21
N SER A 113 -6.07 -24.85 -11.88
CA SER A 113 -7.20 -25.64 -11.40
C SER A 113 -6.77 -26.90 -10.65
N HIS A 114 -5.46 -27.14 -10.52
CA HIS A 114 -4.97 -28.25 -9.72
C HIS A 114 -5.28 -28.02 -8.23
N ALA A 115 -5.64 -29.10 -7.54
CA ALA A 115 -5.81 -29.06 -6.10
C ALA A 115 -4.49 -28.56 -5.44
N PRO A 116 -4.56 -27.68 -4.43
CA PRO A 116 -3.36 -27.22 -3.74
C PRO A 116 -2.60 -28.44 -3.17
N PRO A 117 -1.26 -28.43 -3.18
CA PRO A 117 -0.47 -29.51 -2.58
C PRO A 117 -0.84 -29.72 -1.11
N GLU A 118 -0.69 -30.94 -0.58
CA GLU A 118 -0.99 -31.24 0.85
C GLU A 118 -0.24 -30.33 1.83
N HIS A 119 0.91 -29.80 1.41
CA HIS A 119 1.71 -28.85 2.16
C HIS A 119 2.00 -27.62 1.29
N PRO A 120 1.02 -26.74 1.04
CA PRO A 120 1.17 -25.63 0.08
C PRO A 120 2.18 -24.59 0.57
N TYR A 121 2.49 -24.58 1.86
CA TYR A 121 3.18 -23.49 2.54
C TYR A 121 4.35 -23.92 3.42
N VAL A 122 4.54 -25.23 3.59
CA VAL A 122 5.71 -25.76 4.31
C VAL A 122 6.91 -25.66 3.37
N ARG A 123 8.11 -25.43 3.93
CA ARG A 123 9.43 -25.27 3.27
C ARG A 123 9.74 -26.39 2.27
N THR A 124 9.05 -26.39 1.15
CA THR A 124 9.26 -27.33 0.07
C THR A 124 10.04 -26.62 -1.03
N PRO A 125 11.04 -27.27 -1.64
CA PRO A 125 11.88 -26.68 -2.70
C PRO A 125 11.10 -26.46 -4.02
N TYR A 126 9.77 -26.58 -4.01
CA TYR A 126 8.93 -26.56 -5.19
C TYR A 126 8.53 -25.12 -5.58
N ALA A 127 8.37 -24.90 -6.88
CA ALA A 127 7.99 -23.62 -7.50
C ALA A 127 6.70 -23.00 -6.91
N TYR A 128 5.85 -23.80 -6.28
CA TYR A 128 4.62 -23.35 -5.64
C TYR A 128 4.86 -22.40 -4.46
N SER A 129 5.86 -22.64 -3.62
CA SER A 129 6.18 -21.76 -2.49
C SER A 129 6.68 -20.38 -2.97
N ALA A 130 7.43 -20.36 -4.08
CA ALA A 130 7.86 -19.12 -4.73
C ALA A 130 6.68 -18.33 -5.33
N LEU A 131 5.71 -19.00 -5.96
CA LEU A 131 4.48 -18.38 -6.45
C LEU A 131 3.64 -17.77 -5.32
N VAL A 132 3.47 -18.49 -4.21
CA VAL A 132 2.75 -17.99 -3.03
C VAL A 132 3.45 -16.76 -2.46
N GLN A 133 4.79 -16.79 -2.32
CA GLN A 133 5.54 -15.64 -1.85
C GLN A 133 5.43 -14.45 -2.81
N LEU A 134 5.42 -14.69 -4.12
CA LEU A 134 5.24 -13.65 -5.13
C LEU A 134 3.85 -13.01 -4.99
N TYR A 135 2.78 -13.80 -4.88
CA TYR A 135 1.43 -13.30 -4.67
C TYR A 135 1.25 -12.60 -3.32
N ALA A 136 1.91 -13.07 -2.26
CA ALA A 136 1.89 -12.41 -0.96
C ALA A 136 2.54 -11.02 -1.04
N ARG A 137 3.71 -10.92 -1.70
CA ARG A 137 4.44 -9.65 -1.86
C ARG A 137 3.73 -8.68 -2.79
N SER A 138 3.03 -9.17 -3.81
CA SER A 138 2.21 -8.33 -4.71
C SER A 138 0.83 -7.99 -4.13
N ARG A 139 0.49 -8.43 -2.91
CA ARG A 139 -0.85 -8.32 -2.31
C ARG A 139 -1.96 -8.91 -3.19
N GLN A 140 -1.62 -9.94 -3.96
CA GLN A 140 -2.55 -10.68 -4.81
C GLN A 140 -2.94 -12.03 -4.23
N LEU A 141 -2.29 -12.45 -3.13
CA LEU A 141 -2.71 -13.63 -2.38
C LEU A 141 -4.12 -13.42 -1.84
N ASP A 142 -5.02 -14.34 -2.18
CA ASP A 142 -6.45 -14.21 -1.91
C ASP A 142 -6.79 -14.62 -0.46
N THR A 143 -6.25 -13.86 0.50
CA THR A 143 -6.54 -14.03 1.92
C THR A 143 -7.90 -13.41 2.27
N ALA A 144 -8.57 -13.89 3.31
CA ALA A 144 -9.90 -13.37 3.68
C ALA A 144 -9.88 -11.87 3.96
N SER A 145 -8.77 -11.32 4.49
CA SER A 145 -8.60 -9.87 4.64
C SER A 145 -8.57 -9.13 3.29
N VAL A 146 -7.95 -9.73 2.27
CA VAL A 146 -7.88 -9.17 0.91
C VAL A 146 -9.25 -9.30 0.23
N CYS A 147 -9.91 -10.45 0.34
CA CYS A 147 -11.27 -10.65 -0.18
C CYS A 147 -12.25 -9.66 0.46
N PHE A 148 -12.23 -9.50 1.79
CA PHE A 148 -13.08 -8.53 2.48
C PHE A 148 -12.83 -7.09 2.01
N THR A 149 -11.56 -6.71 1.87
CA THR A 149 -11.20 -5.36 1.40
C THR A 149 -11.67 -5.10 -0.04
N ARG A 150 -11.69 -6.13 -0.89
CA ARG A 150 -12.04 -6.02 -2.31
C ARG A 150 -13.54 -6.19 -2.59
N LEU A 151 -14.19 -7.10 -1.89
CA LEU A 151 -15.54 -7.57 -2.21
C LEU A 151 -16.56 -7.18 -1.13
N GLY A 152 -16.12 -6.94 0.11
CA GLY A 152 -16.97 -6.50 1.23
C GLY A 152 -18.02 -7.50 1.71
N ASN A 153 -18.21 -8.63 1.03
CA ASN A 153 -19.25 -9.62 1.30
C ASN A 153 -18.75 -10.86 2.08
N THR A 154 -17.46 -10.94 2.38
CA THR A 154 -16.84 -12.03 3.15
C THR A 154 -16.33 -11.55 4.50
N SER A 155 -16.24 -12.44 5.48
CA SER A 155 -15.55 -12.13 6.74
C SER A 155 -14.05 -11.87 6.51
N SER A 156 -13.45 -10.93 7.23
CA SER A 156 -11.99 -10.70 7.25
C SER A 156 -11.24 -11.59 8.23
N TRP A 157 -11.98 -12.32 9.08
CA TRP A 157 -11.45 -13.24 10.07
C TRP A 157 -10.87 -14.50 9.42
N CYS A 158 -9.95 -15.14 10.12
CA CYS A 158 -9.34 -16.40 9.69
C CYS A 158 -10.39 -17.46 9.39
N ARG A 159 -10.38 -17.99 8.15
CA ARG A 159 -11.27 -19.07 7.70
C ARG A 159 -10.98 -20.41 8.39
N PHE A 160 -9.83 -20.51 9.04
CA PHE A 160 -9.37 -21.68 9.78
C PHE A 160 -9.67 -21.61 11.28
N GLY A 161 -10.45 -20.62 11.75
CA GLY A 161 -10.93 -20.55 13.13
C GLY A 161 -9.99 -19.88 14.13
N CYS A 162 -9.00 -19.11 13.66
CA CYS A 162 -8.21 -18.24 14.56
C CYS A 162 -8.96 -16.94 14.90
N GLU A 163 -8.79 -16.44 16.12
CA GLU A 163 -9.33 -15.14 16.57
C GLU A 163 -8.51 -13.94 16.09
N CYS A 164 -8.17 -13.92 14.80
CA CYS A 164 -7.42 -12.82 14.19
C CYS A 164 -7.72 -12.71 12.69
N LEU A 165 -7.28 -11.60 12.09
CA LEU A 165 -7.47 -11.32 10.67
C LEU A 165 -6.66 -12.27 9.80
N GLU A 166 -7.27 -12.75 8.72
CA GLU A 166 -6.58 -13.63 7.77
C GLU A 166 -5.64 -12.85 6.86
N THR A 167 -4.46 -12.51 7.38
CA THR A 167 -3.39 -11.85 6.63
C THR A 167 -2.37 -12.88 6.14
N PRO A 168 -1.53 -12.56 5.12
CA PRO A 168 -0.43 -13.44 4.75
C PRO A 168 0.51 -13.74 5.93
N HIS A 169 0.78 -12.76 6.79
CA HIS A 169 1.60 -12.97 7.98
C HIS A 169 0.94 -13.99 8.92
N HIS A 170 -0.33 -13.79 9.23
CA HIS A 170 -1.09 -14.72 10.06
C HIS A 170 -1.06 -16.15 9.48
N LEU A 171 -1.40 -16.32 8.19
CA LEU A 171 -1.43 -17.62 7.54
C LEU A 171 -0.10 -18.36 7.56
N PHE A 172 1.03 -17.65 7.45
CA PHE A 172 2.36 -18.28 7.30
C PHE A 172 3.20 -18.32 8.58
N VAL A 173 2.84 -17.54 9.60
CA VAL A 173 3.65 -17.39 10.82
C VAL A 173 2.89 -17.78 12.09
N GLU A 174 1.57 -17.59 12.13
CA GLU A 174 0.80 -17.68 13.38
C GLU A 174 -0.34 -18.70 13.33
N CYS A 175 -0.90 -18.99 12.15
CA CYS A 175 -2.08 -19.82 12.00
C CYS A 175 -1.79 -21.27 12.39
N HIS A 176 -2.56 -21.80 13.35
CA HIS A 176 -2.37 -23.16 13.87
C HIS A 176 -2.46 -24.24 12.78
N GLN A 177 -3.24 -23.99 11.73
CA GLN A 177 -3.39 -24.90 10.60
C GLN A 177 -2.10 -25.08 9.77
N PHE A 178 -1.22 -24.08 9.77
CA PHE A 178 -0.04 -24.04 8.89
C PHE A 178 1.29 -23.96 9.62
N CYS A 179 1.31 -23.42 10.84
CA CYS A 179 2.53 -23.22 11.61
C CYS A 179 2.85 -24.38 12.56
N GLY A 180 2.04 -25.45 12.54
CA GLY A 180 2.37 -26.71 13.20
C GLY A 180 2.71 -26.53 14.68
N ASN A 181 1.70 -26.27 15.51
CA ASN A 181 1.81 -26.76 16.88
C ASN A 181 1.68 -28.28 16.79
N ALA A 182 2.82 -28.95 16.92
CA ALA A 182 2.89 -30.34 17.27
C ALA A 182 1.99 -30.60 18.49
N GLN A 183 0.97 -31.42 18.29
CA GLN A 183 0.53 -32.40 19.26
C GLN A 183 0.64 -33.77 18.60
#